data_AF-A0A1Q3WQJ0-F1
#
_entry.id   AF-A0A1Q3WQJ0-F1
#
_cell.length_a   1.000
_cell.length_b   1.000
_cell.length_c   1.000
_cell.angle_alpha   90.00
_cell.angle_beta   90.00
_cell.angle_gamma   90.00
#
_symmetry.space_group_name_H-M   'P 1'
#
loop_
_entity.id
_entity.type
_entity.pdbx_description
1 polymer ?
#
loop_
_entity_poly.entity_id
_entity_poly.type
_entity_poly.pdbx_seq_one_letter_code
_entity_poly.pdbx_strand_id
1 'polypeptide(L)'
;MLKAFFKDARHYQVLFLGTFLLYGTFILRWDTHWDHYIAIFAVALLTQLAGIRFLRLPAHSWKSAMITTLGLCLLLKANHWGICALAAFLAIASKFFIRINGKHVFNPGNFGIVATILLTGQAWISPGQWGSGAILLFLVGVLGSAVVHKVSRLDTSFVFLGTLMALQAARNLLYQGWPFDYWLQQFTNGSLLLFTFFMITDPVTTPNHKRGRIIWSILIALISFYLSNYHFINGAPIWVLFFIAPLTPLFDKIFKAARFEWIKTTVMKTSN
;
A
#
# COMPACT_ATOMS: atom_id res chain seq x y z
N MET A 1 -24.21 -16.63 8.43
CA MET A 1 -22.73 -16.64 8.57
C MET A 1 -22.02 -15.77 7.53
N LEU A 2 -22.28 -15.89 6.22
CA LEU A 2 -21.62 -15.06 5.19
C LEU A 2 -21.72 -13.53 5.42
N LYS A 3 -22.89 -13.01 5.78
CA LYS A 3 -23.08 -11.56 6.04
C LYS A 3 -22.21 -11.00 7.18
N ALA A 4 -21.85 -11.82 8.18
CA ALA A 4 -21.00 -11.40 9.29
C ALA A 4 -19.52 -11.36 8.90
N PHE A 5 -19.08 -12.28 8.03
CA PHE A 5 -17.73 -12.28 7.46
C PHE A 5 -17.49 -11.00 6.65
N PHE A 6 -18.46 -10.53 5.88
CA PHE A 6 -18.30 -9.35 5.03
C PHE A 6 -18.45 -7.99 5.72
N LYS A 7 -18.52 -7.94 7.06
CA LYS A 7 -18.63 -6.68 7.82
C LYS A 7 -17.29 -5.95 7.98
N ASP A 8 -16.17 -6.67 7.88
CA ASP A 8 -14.81 -6.13 8.00
C ASP A 8 -14.13 -6.10 6.62
N ALA A 9 -13.83 -4.89 6.13
CA ALA A 9 -13.28 -4.67 4.79
C ALA A 9 -11.96 -5.42 4.54
N ARG A 10 -11.22 -5.71 5.62
CA ARG A 10 -9.93 -6.38 5.54
C ARG A 10 -10.04 -7.79 4.98
N HIS A 11 -11.18 -8.48 5.14
CA HIS A 11 -11.35 -9.82 4.60
C HIS A 11 -11.35 -9.84 3.07
N TYR A 12 -11.98 -8.85 2.43
CA TYR A 12 -11.93 -8.74 0.97
C TYR A 12 -10.53 -8.39 0.47
N GLN A 13 -9.79 -7.54 1.19
CA GLN A 13 -8.40 -7.24 0.86
C GLN A 13 -7.53 -8.50 0.94
N VAL A 14 -7.66 -9.29 2.01
CA VAL A 14 -6.94 -10.57 2.16
C VAL A 14 -7.34 -11.55 1.06
N LEU A 15 -8.64 -11.70 0.78
CA LEU A 15 -9.13 -12.61 -0.25
C LEU A 15 -8.60 -12.20 -1.63
N PHE A 16 -8.71 -10.92 -1.97
CA PHE A 16 -8.24 -10.41 -3.26
C PHE A 16 -6.73 -10.56 -3.42
N LEU A 17 -5.94 -10.07 -2.46
CA LEU A 17 -4.48 -10.17 -2.54
C LEU A 17 -4.01 -11.62 -2.51
N GLY A 18 -4.68 -12.48 -1.73
CA GLY A 18 -4.41 -13.91 -1.67
C GLY A 18 -4.70 -14.61 -3.00
N THR A 19 -5.89 -14.43 -3.55
CA THR A 19 -6.26 -14.98 -4.87
C THR A 19 -5.31 -14.48 -5.95
N PHE A 20 -4.94 -13.20 -5.91
CA PHE A 20 -4.02 -12.63 -6.87
C PHE A 20 -2.61 -13.21 -6.76
N LEU A 21 -2.09 -13.37 -5.54
CA LEU A 21 -0.80 -14.03 -5.29
C LEU A 21 -0.80 -15.48 -5.79
N LEU A 22 -1.88 -16.22 -5.52
CA LEU A 22 -2.04 -17.61 -6.00
C LEU A 22 -2.11 -17.66 -7.53
N TYR A 23 -2.89 -16.79 -8.15
CA TYR A 23 -2.98 -16.69 -9.61
C TYR A 23 -1.62 -16.36 -10.24
N GLY A 24 -0.90 -15.38 -9.71
CA GLY A 24 0.44 -15.02 -10.17
C GLY A 24 1.44 -16.18 -10.04
N THR A 25 1.39 -16.90 -8.92
CA THR A 25 2.32 -18.01 -8.64
C THR A 25 2.01 -19.24 -9.50
N PHE A 26 0.75 -19.66 -9.58
CA PHE A 26 0.37 -20.93 -10.22
C PHE A 26 0.03 -20.81 -11.70
N ILE A 27 -0.58 -19.70 -12.13
CA ILE A 27 -1.04 -19.52 -13.52
C ILE A 27 -0.02 -18.71 -14.32
N LEU A 28 0.42 -17.56 -13.80
CA LEU A 28 1.43 -16.72 -14.47
C LEU A 28 2.86 -17.23 -14.27
N ARG A 29 3.04 -18.24 -13.41
CA ARG A 29 4.32 -18.89 -13.12
C ARG A 29 5.41 -17.89 -12.75
N TRP A 30 5.09 -16.94 -11.88
CA TRP A 30 6.07 -15.97 -11.39
C TRP A 30 7.30 -16.65 -10.82
N ASP A 31 8.45 -16.20 -11.29
CA ASP A 31 9.76 -16.66 -10.81
C ASP A 31 9.98 -16.13 -9.39
N THR A 32 9.53 -16.91 -8.41
CA THR A 32 9.67 -16.59 -6.99
C THR A 32 9.91 -17.87 -6.22
N HIS A 33 10.98 -17.86 -5.42
CA HIS A 33 11.30 -18.99 -4.57
C HIS A 33 10.36 -19.03 -3.36
N TRP A 34 9.89 -20.23 -3.01
CA TRP A 34 8.93 -20.46 -1.93
C TRP A 34 9.46 -20.06 -0.56
N ASP A 35 10.76 -20.21 -0.34
CA ASP A 35 11.47 -19.79 0.87
C ASP A 35 11.29 -18.30 1.17
N HIS A 36 11.24 -17.43 0.16
CA HIS A 36 11.00 -16.00 0.33
C HIS A 36 9.59 -15.75 0.88
N TYR A 37 8.56 -16.37 0.31
CA TYR A 37 7.19 -16.25 0.82
C TYR A 37 7.06 -16.82 2.23
N ILE A 38 7.61 -18.00 2.48
CA ILE A 38 7.60 -18.63 3.81
C ILE A 38 8.26 -17.70 4.84
N ALA A 39 9.41 -17.11 4.52
CA ALA A 39 10.11 -16.17 5.39
C ALA A 39 9.27 -14.92 5.69
N ILE A 40 8.63 -14.33 4.67
CA ILE A 40 7.75 -13.16 4.85
C ILE A 40 6.58 -13.50 5.76
N PHE A 41 5.86 -14.59 5.49
CA PHE A 41 4.70 -15.02 6.28
C PHE A 41 5.09 -15.35 7.72
N ALA A 42 6.12 -16.18 7.91
CA ALA A 42 6.57 -16.60 9.23
C ALA A 42 6.97 -15.39 10.08
N VAL A 43 7.85 -14.53 9.56
CA VAL A 43 8.37 -13.39 10.32
C VAL A 43 7.29 -12.33 10.56
N ALA A 44 6.45 -12.02 9.57
CA ALA A 44 5.38 -11.04 9.75
C ALA A 44 4.37 -11.49 10.81
N LEU A 45 3.94 -12.76 10.78
CA LEU A 45 2.98 -13.29 11.74
C LEU A 45 3.59 -13.43 13.13
N LEU A 46 4.82 -13.94 13.25
CA LEU A 46 5.51 -14.03 14.54
C LEU A 46 5.71 -12.65 15.17
N THR A 47 6.15 -11.66 14.38
CA THR A 47 6.31 -10.27 14.85
C THR A 47 4.97 -9.68 15.28
N GLN A 48 3.89 -9.97 14.53
CA GLN A 48 2.55 -9.53 14.89
C GLN A 48 2.06 -10.16 16.19
N LEU A 49 2.24 -11.47 16.35
CA LEU A 49 1.81 -12.22 17.53
C LEU A 49 2.57 -11.76 18.77
N ALA A 50 3.89 -11.57 18.65
CA ALA A 50 4.70 -10.96 19.68
C ALA A 50 4.16 -9.57 20.05
N GLY A 51 3.92 -8.70 19.06
CA GLY A 51 3.35 -7.37 19.28
C GLY A 51 1.97 -7.40 19.97
N ILE A 52 1.09 -8.33 19.58
CA ILE A 52 -0.21 -8.55 20.24
C ILE A 52 -0.01 -8.92 21.71
N ARG A 53 0.91 -9.85 22.00
CA ARG A 53 1.14 -10.36 23.34
C ARG A 53 1.81 -9.34 24.27
N PHE A 54 2.81 -8.62 23.76
CA PHE A 54 3.59 -7.64 24.52
C PHE A 54 2.80 -6.34 24.76
N LEU A 55 2.10 -5.84 23.74
CA LEU A 55 1.35 -4.59 23.82
C LEU A 55 -0.13 -4.79 24.18
N ARG A 56 -0.54 -6.04 24.51
CA ARG A 56 -1.91 -6.44 24.86
C ARG A 56 -2.95 -5.94 23.86
N LEU A 57 -2.64 -6.02 22.56
CA LEU A 57 -3.51 -5.54 21.50
C LEU A 57 -4.64 -6.54 21.22
N PRO A 58 -5.77 -6.08 20.62
CA PRO A 58 -6.83 -6.99 20.23
C PRO A 58 -6.36 -8.04 19.22
N ALA A 59 -6.79 -9.29 19.41
CA ALA A 59 -6.41 -10.41 18.53
C ALA A 59 -6.70 -10.12 17.06
N HIS A 60 -7.83 -9.49 16.73
CA HIS A 60 -8.24 -9.17 15.36
C HIS A 60 -7.26 -8.25 14.59
N SER A 61 -6.25 -7.66 15.24
CA SER A 61 -5.18 -6.91 14.59
C SER A 61 -4.31 -7.76 13.65
N TRP A 62 -4.36 -9.10 13.76
CA TRP A 62 -3.70 -10.02 12.83
C TRP A 62 -4.11 -9.82 11.37
N LYS A 63 -5.36 -9.41 11.11
CA LYS A 63 -5.87 -9.19 9.74
C LYS A 63 -5.09 -8.12 8.99
N SER A 64 -4.71 -7.05 9.69
CA SER A 64 -3.88 -5.99 9.11
C SER A 64 -2.47 -6.50 8.77
N ALA A 65 -1.90 -7.37 9.60
CA ALA A 65 -0.62 -8.00 9.29
C ALA A 65 -0.71 -8.89 8.04
N MET A 66 -1.82 -9.62 7.87
CA MET A 66 -2.04 -10.46 6.69
C MET A 66 -2.05 -9.65 5.38
N ILE A 67 -2.74 -8.50 5.37
CA ILE A 67 -2.75 -7.59 4.21
C ILE A 67 -1.34 -7.09 3.89
N THR A 68 -0.60 -6.65 4.91
CA THR A 68 0.80 -6.21 4.75
C THR A 68 1.68 -7.35 4.22
N THR A 69 1.54 -8.55 4.76
CA THR A 69 2.31 -9.76 4.38
C THR A 69 2.07 -10.09 2.91
N LEU A 70 0.80 -10.15 2.48
CA LEU A 70 0.44 -10.39 1.09
C LEU A 70 0.96 -9.28 0.16
N GLY A 71 0.84 -8.01 0.58
CA GLY A 71 1.39 -6.89 -0.17
C GLY A 71 2.92 -6.96 -0.34
N LEU A 72 3.65 -7.43 0.67
CA LEU A 72 5.09 -7.67 0.58
C LEU A 72 5.40 -8.80 -0.41
N CYS A 73 4.70 -9.94 -0.35
CA CYS A 73 4.90 -11.03 -1.30
C CYS A 73 4.68 -10.61 -2.76
N LEU A 74 3.76 -9.66 -2.99
CA LEU A 74 3.44 -9.16 -4.32
C LEU A 74 4.47 -8.14 -4.84
N LEU A 75 5.05 -7.29 -3.97
CA LEU A 75 5.87 -6.15 -4.39
C LEU A 75 7.37 -6.34 -4.18
N LEU A 76 7.76 -7.03 -3.11
CA LEU A 76 9.14 -7.14 -2.68
C LEU A 76 9.84 -8.28 -3.42
N LYS A 77 11.00 -7.97 -3.99
CA LYS A 77 11.98 -8.97 -4.43
C LYS A 77 13.30 -8.71 -3.71
N ALA A 78 14.05 -9.77 -3.47
CA ALA A 78 15.35 -9.71 -2.85
C ALA A 78 16.23 -10.88 -3.30
N ASN A 79 17.53 -10.76 -3.05
CA ASN A 79 18.51 -11.78 -3.43
C ASN A 79 18.40 -13.08 -2.61
N HIS A 80 17.86 -13.02 -1.39
CA HIS A 80 17.72 -14.18 -0.50
C HIS A 80 16.62 -13.96 0.54
N TRP A 81 16.08 -15.07 1.05
CA TRP A 81 14.95 -15.08 1.98
C TRP A 81 15.19 -14.28 3.27
N GLY A 82 16.45 -14.16 3.72
CA GLY A 82 16.82 -13.40 4.93
C GLY A 82 16.49 -11.91 4.82
N ILE A 83 16.62 -11.33 3.62
CA ILE A 83 16.27 -9.93 3.34
C ILE A 83 14.75 -9.76 3.32
N CYS A 84 14.02 -10.73 2.79
CA CYS A 84 12.57 -10.77 2.85
C CYS A 84 12.05 -10.88 4.29
N ALA A 85 12.69 -11.69 5.13
CA ALA A 85 12.43 -11.78 6.56
C ALA A 85 12.65 -10.41 7.25
N LEU A 86 13.78 -9.74 6.96
CA LEU A 86 14.06 -8.40 7.48
C LEU A 86 12.97 -7.39 7.09
N ALA A 87 12.55 -7.38 5.82
CA ALA A 87 11.49 -6.49 5.35
C ALA A 87 10.16 -6.75 6.05
N ALA A 88 9.80 -8.02 6.24
CA ALA A 88 8.59 -8.41 6.96
C ALA A 88 8.64 -7.97 8.44
N PHE A 89 9.78 -8.15 9.10
CA PHE A 89 10.01 -7.68 10.46
C PHE A 89 9.87 -6.16 10.55
N LEU A 90 10.60 -5.41 9.72
CA LEU A 90 10.58 -3.94 9.72
C LEU A 90 9.19 -3.40 9.40
N ALA A 91 8.49 -4.00 8.43
CA ALA A 91 7.12 -3.64 8.09
C ALA A 91 6.20 -3.75 9.31
N ILE A 92 6.14 -4.92 9.95
CA ILE A 92 5.24 -5.15 11.07
C ILE A 92 5.67 -4.40 12.33
N ALA A 93 6.97 -4.30 12.61
CA ALA A 93 7.50 -3.56 13.75
C ALA A 93 7.21 -2.06 13.65
N SER A 94 7.34 -1.45 12.46
CA SER A 94 7.11 -0.01 12.25
C SER A 94 5.74 0.45 12.75
N LYS A 95 4.71 -0.38 12.57
CA LYS A 95 3.35 -0.04 12.98
C LYS A 95 3.17 -0.04 14.49
N PHE A 96 4.10 -0.61 15.26
CA PHE A 96 4.07 -0.59 16.72
C PHE A 96 4.90 0.57 17.28
N PHE A 97 6.12 0.75 16.77
CA PHE A 97 7.10 1.67 17.33
C PHE A 97 7.06 3.07 16.70
N ILE A 98 6.73 3.18 15.42
CA ILE A 98 6.80 4.45 14.69
C ILE A 98 5.38 5.05 14.60
N ARG A 99 5.00 5.73 15.68
CA ARG A 99 3.69 6.36 15.83
C ARG A 99 3.80 7.79 16.31
N ILE A 100 2.97 8.66 15.76
CA ILE A 100 2.79 10.04 16.22
C ILE A 100 1.33 10.21 16.61
N ASN A 101 1.06 10.66 17.85
CA ASN A 101 -0.30 10.77 18.40
C ASN A 101 -1.12 9.46 18.28
N GLY A 102 -0.44 8.32 18.47
CA GLY A 102 -1.02 6.99 18.34
C GLY A 102 -1.39 6.57 16.92
N LYS A 103 -1.12 7.39 15.89
CA LYS A 103 -1.33 7.09 14.47
C LYS A 103 -0.04 6.52 13.87
N HIS A 104 -0.16 5.54 12.96
CA HIS A 104 1.00 5.02 12.23
C HIS A 104 1.54 6.12 11.32
N VAL A 105 2.85 6.34 11.34
CA VAL A 105 3.47 7.34 10.46
C VAL A 105 3.53 6.79 9.04
N PHE A 106 4.06 5.58 8.89
CA PHE A 106 4.28 4.95 7.60
C PHE A 106 3.25 3.85 7.33
N ASN A 107 2.94 3.65 6.04
CA ASN A 107 2.32 2.40 5.60
C ASN A 107 3.30 1.24 5.90
N PRO A 108 2.89 0.20 6.64
CA PRO A 108 3.80 -0.86 7.08
C PRO A 108 4.56 -1.54 5.94
N GLY A 109 3.86 -1.89 4.85
CA GLY A 109 4.48 -2.55 3.70
C GLY A 109 5.47 -1.63 2.99
N ASN A 110 5.08 -0.36 2.79
CA ASN A 110 5.97 0.64 2.21
C ASN A 110 7.24 0.84 3.04
N PHE A 111 7.11 0.97 4.37
CA PHE A 111 8.25 1.10 5.26
C PHE A 111 9.18 -0.10 5.18
N GLY A 112 8.63 -1.32 5.26
CA GLY A 112 9.44 -2.54 5.19
C GLY A 112 10.23 -2.65 3.89
N ILE A 113 9.61 -2.35 2.75
CA ILE A 113 10.28 -2.35 1.44
C ILE A 113 11.40 -1.31 1.43
N VAL A 114 11.07 -0.04 1.63
CA VAL A 114 12.04 1.06 1.48
C VAL A 114 13.17 0.97 2.50
N ALA A 115 12.87 0.69 3.77
CA ALA A 115 13.90 0.55 4.80
C ALA A 115 14.86 -0.60 4.49
N THR A 116 14.35 -1.73 3.99
CA THR A 116 15.21 -2.87 3.61
C THR A 116 16.10 -2.53 2.42
N ILE A 117 15.56 -1.85 1.41
CA ILE A 117 16.36 -1.37 0.27
C ILE A 117 17.48 -0.45 0.77
N LEU A 118 17.17 0.53 1.62
CA LEU A 118 18.15 1.47 2.14
C LEU A 118 19.22 0.82 3.03
N LEU A 119 18.84 -0.17 3.85
CA LEU A 119 19.75 -0.84 4.78
C LEU A 119 20.66 -1.87 4.10
N THR A 120 20.19 -2.50 3.02
CA THR A 120 20.87 -3.69 2.47
C THR A 120 21.33 -3.51 1.03
N GLY A 121 20.66 -2.68 0.24
CA GLY A 121 20.88 -2.59 -1.22
C GLY A 121 20.55 -3.88 -1.99
N GLN A 122 19.97 -4.89 -1.34
CA GLN A 122 19.75 -6.24 -1.90
C GLN A 122 18.27 -6.60 -2.06
N ALA A 123 17.41 -5.59 -1.97
CA ALA A 123 15.99 -5.67 -2.25
C ALA A 123 15.61 -4.67 -3.34
N TRP A 124 14.52 -4.93 -4.05
CA TRP A 124 13.94 -4.01 -5.01
C TRP A 124 12.43 -4.21 -5.12
N ILE A 125 11.77 -3.21 -5.70
CA ILE A 125 10.36 -3.26 -6.03
C ILE A 125 10.23 -3.94 -7.38
N SER A 126 9.44 -5.02 -7.46
CA SER A 126 9.16 -5.73 -8.70
C SER A 126 8.29 -4.88 -9.65
N PRO A 127 8.83 -4.35 -10.77
CA PRO A 127 8.03 -3.63 -11.75
C PRO A 127 7.47 -4.65 -12.75
N GLY A 128 6.15 -4.87 -12.78
CA GLY A 128 5.53 -5.43 -13.98
C GLY A 128 5.65 -6.95 -14.24
N GLN A 129 5.91 -7.80 -13.25
CA GLN A 129 5.72 -9.27 -13.37
C GLN A 129 4.29 -9.73 -13.74
N TRP A 130 3.34 -8.81 -13.87
CA TRP A 130 1.91 -9.06 -13.74
C TRP A 130 1.26 -9.49 -15.07
N GLY A 131 1.93 -9.34 -16.22
CA GLY A 131 1.37 -9.69 -17.54
C GLY A 131 0.17 -8.82 -17.94
N SER A 132 -0.02 -8.55 -19.23
CA SER A 132 -1.09 -7.65 -19.70
C SER A 132 -2.50 -8.09 -19.28
N GLY A 133 -2.77 -9.41 -19.27
CA GLY A 133 -4.08 -9.97 -18.91
C GLY A 133 -4.40 -9.94 -17.40
N ALA A 134 -3.41 -10.11 -16.52
CA ALA A 134 -3.69 -10.11 -15.08
C ALA A 134 -3.94 -8.71 -14.53
N ILE A 135 -3.54 -7.67 -15.26
CA ILE A 135 -3.83 -6.28 -14.92
C ILE A 135 -5.34 -6.03 -14.90
N LEU A 136 -6.09 -6.61 -15.84
CA LEU A 136 -7.54 -6.45 -15.88
C LEU A 136 -8.22 -7.18 -14.71
N LEU A 137 -7.79 -8.41 -14.41
CA LEU A 137 -8.25 -9.15 -13.23
C LEU A 137 -7.93 -8.41 -11.92
N PHE A 138 -6.72 -7.84 -11.85
CA PHE A 138 -6.29 -7.01 -10.73
C PHE A 138 -7.16 -5.77 -10.62
N LEU A 139 -7.32 -5.00 -11.70
CA LEU A 139 -8.09 -3.76 -11.71
C LEU A 139 -9.55 -4.01 -11.34
N VAL A 140 -10.16 -5.06 -11.87
CA VAL A 140 -11.53 -5.48 -11.53
C VAL A 140 -11.64 -5.87 -10.06
N GLY A 141 -10.71 -6.66 -9.53
CA GLY A 141 -10.77 -7.06 -8.12
C GLY A 141 -10.44 -5.92 -7.15
N VAL A 142 -9.57 -4.98 -7.54
CA VAL A 142 -9.27 -3.77 -6.77
C VAL A 142 -10.45 -2.83 -6.78
N LEU A 143 -10.98 -2.47 -7.95
CA LEU A 143 -12.14 -1.60 -8.05
C LEU A 143 -13.37 -2.27 -7.43
N GLY A 144 -13.55 -3.58 -7.62
CA GLY A 144 -14.57 -4.37 -6.95
C GLY A 144 -14.44 -4.31 -5.43
N SER A 145 -13.22 -4.45 -4.90
CA SER A 145 -12.99 -4.24 -3.48
C SER A 145 -13.27 -2.79 -3.08
N ALA A 146 -12.77 -1.79 -3.80
CA ALA A 146 -12.93 -0.41 -3.41
C ALA A 146 -14.40 0.06 -3.45
N VAL A 147 -15.16 -0.38 -4.46
CA VAL A 147 -16.59 -0.10 -4.64
C VAL A 147 -17.44 -0.76 -3.57
N VAL A 148 -17.11 -2.00 -3.19
CA VAL A 148 -17.79 -2.69 -2.08
C VAL A 148 -17.49 -2.02 -0.73
N HIS A 149 -16.38 -1.27 -0.62
CA HIS A 149 -15.94 -0.66 0.64
C HIS A 149 -16.05 0.87 0.64
N LYS A 150 -17.12 1.37 1.25
CA LYS A 150 -17.37 2.79 1.60
C LYS A 150 -16.28 3.44 2.49
N VAL A 151 -15.30 2.66 2.95
CA VAL A 151 -14.22 3.02 3.86
C VAL A 151 -12.92 3.37 3.11
N SER A 152 -12.79 2.94 1.86
CA SER A 152 -11.60 3.24 1.06
C SER A 152 -11.57 4.73 0.70
N ARG A 153 -10.43 5.38 0.93
CA ARG A 153 -10.21 6.80 0.60
C ARG A 153 -9.93 6.95 -0.90
N LEU A 154 -10.91 6.55 -1.72
CA LEU A 154 -10.81 6.55 -3.19
C LEU A 154 -10.57 7.94 -3.76
N ASP A 155 -10.98 8.97 -3.04
CA ASP A 155 -10.62 10.36 -3.37
C ASP A 155 -9.09 10.52 -3.49
N THR A 156 -8.32 9.85 -2.62
CA THR A 156 -6.85 9.87 -2.64
C THR A 156 -6.30 9.15 -3.86
N SER A 157 -6.83 7.95 -4.18
CA SER A 157 -6.43 7.19 -5.37
C SER A 157 -6.68 7.96 -6.66
N PHE A 158 -7.91 8.47 -6.83
CA PHE A 158 -8.30 9.13 -8.08
C PHE A 158 -7.57 10.45 -8.27
N VAL A 159 -7.34 11.21 -7.20
CA VAL A 159 -6.53 12.43 -7.29
C VAL A 159 -5.09 12.11 -7.65
N PHE A 160 -4.44 11.16 -6.94
CA PHE A 160 -3.06 10.77 -7.25
C PHE A 160 -2.92 10.26 -8.68
N LEU A 161 -3.73 9.28 -9.06
CA LEU A 161 -3.64 8.63 -10.37
C LEU A 161 -4.03 9.60 -11.49
N GLY A 162 -5.10 10.39 -11.30
CA GLY A 162 -5.53 11.39 -12.28
C GLY A 162 -4.50 12.49 -12.50
N THR A 163 -3.87 13.00 -11.42
CA THR A 163 -2.78 13.96 -11.53
C THR A 163 -1.57 13.35 -12.25
N LEU A 164 -1.16 12.13 -11.89
CA LEU A 164 -0.03 11.47 -12.54
C LEU A 164 -0.31 11.18 -14.02
N MET A 165 -1.51 10.72 -14.35
CA MET A 165 -2.00 10.51 -15.72
C MET A 165 -1.96 11.78 -16.55
N ALA A 166 -2.45 12.90 -16.01
CA ALA A 166 -2.43 14.19 -16.68
C ALA A 166 -1.00 14.69 -16.94
N LEU A 167 -0.10 14.58 -15.95
CA LEU A 167 1.31 14.97 -16.12
C LEU A 167 2.03 14.11 -17.17
N GLN A 168 1.82 12.79 -17.12
CA GLN A 168 2.39 11.87 -18.11
C GLN A 168 1.78 12.09 -19.51
N ALA A 169 0.51 12.47 -19.62
CA ALA A 169 -0.11 12.79 -20.91
C ALA A 169 0.49 14.07 -21.49
N ALA A 170 0.63 15.11 -20.67
CA ALA A 170 1.25 16.37 -21.07
C ALA A 170 2.69 16.16 -21.57
N ARG A 171 3.49 15.35 -20.89
CA ARG A 171 4.85 15.03 -21.32
C ARG A 171 4.88 14.12 -22.55
N ASN A 172 4.27 12.95 -22.45
CA ASN A 172 4.47 11.89 -23.44
C ASN A 172 3.70 12.18 -24.72
N LEU A 173 2.43 12.58 -24.61
CA LEU A 173 1.56 12.79 -25.77
C LEU A 173 1.74 14.19 -26.35
N LEU A 174 1.68 15.24 -25.52
CA LEU A 174 1.67 16.62 -26.02
C LEU A 174 3.07 17.15 -26.33
N TYR A 175 4.06 16.89 -25.46
CA TYR A 175 5.42 17.41 -25.64
C TYR A 175 6.31 16.49 -26.48
N GLN A 176 6.29 15.17 -26.24
CA GLN A 176 7.16 14.22 -26.95
C GLN A 176 6.51 13.62 -28.20
N GLY A 177 5.20 13.76 -28.38
CA GLY A 177 4.48 13.18 -29.52
C GLY A 177 4.46 11.64 -29.53
N TRP A 178 4.61 10.99 -28.38
CA TRP A 178 4.61 9.53 -28.28
C TRP A 178 3.19 8.96 -28.47
N PRO A 179 3.07 7.69 -28.93
CA PRO A 179 1.77 7.06 -29.15
C PRO A 179 0.94 6.95 -27.87
N PHE A 180 -0.38 6.97 -28.01
CA PHE A 180 -1.32 6.78 -26.90
C PHE A 180 -1.09 5.47 -26.15
N ASP A 181 -0.76 4.39 -26.86
CA ASP A 181 -0.53 3.08 -26.27
C ASP A 181 0.65 3.07 -25.29
N TYR A 182 1.71 3.85 -25.58
CA TYR A 182 2.83 4.02 -24.65
C TYR A 182 2.38 4.69 -23.34
N TRP A 183 1.53 5.71 -23.45
CA TRP A 183 0.97 6.36 -22.26
C TRP A 183 0.06 5.41 -21.48
N LEU A 184 -0.82 4.68 -22.17
CA LEU A 184 -1.76 3.75 -21.54
C LEU A 184 -1.01 2.61 -20.81
N GLN A 185 0.03 2.05 -21.44
CA GLN A 185 0.81 0.95 -20.87
C GLN A 185 1.52 1.32 -19.56
N GLN A 186 1.87 2.58 -19.33
CA GLN A 186 2.48 2.97 -18.06
C GLN A 186 1.52 2.81 -16.87
N PHE A 187 0.22 2.96 -17.11
CA PHE A 187 -0.81 2.85 -16.08
C PHE A 187 -1.36 1.44 -15.90
N THR A 188 -0.90 0.49 -16.72
CA THR A 188 -1.16 -0.93 -16.51
C THR A 188 -0.14 -1.55 -15.55
N ASN A 189 0.84 -0.80 -15.04
CA ASN A 189 1.83 -1.34 -14.10
C ASN A 189 1.22 -1.77 -12.76
N GLY A 190 1.32 -3.07 -12.43
CA GLY A 190 0.78 -3.65 -11.20
C GLY A 190 1.31 -3.02 -9.90
N SER A 191 2.60 -2.64 -9.85
CA SER A 191 3.15 -1.99 -8.64
C SER A 191 2.55 -0.60 -8.41
N LEU A 192 2.30 0.15 -9.50
CA LEU A 192 1.63 1.44 -9.45
C LEU A 192 0.18 1.28 -8.97
N LEU A 193 -0.55 0.28 -9.47
CA LEU A 193 -1.95 0.06 -9.08
C LEU A 193 -2.05 -0.44 -7.62
N LEU A 194 -1.19 -1.38 -7.20
CA LEU A 194 -1.11 -1.79 -5.79
C LEU A 194 -0.83 -0.61 -4.86
N PHE A 195 0.14 0.23 -5.22
CA PHE A 195 0.43 1.45 -4.49
C PHE A 195 -0.80 2.36 -4.40
N THR A 196 -1.44 2.61 -5.54
CA THR A 196 -2.57 3.54 -5.69
C THR A 196 -3.80 3.11 -4.89
N PHE A 197 -4.03 1.82 -4.72
CA PHE A 197 -5.27 1.32 -4.12
C PHE A 197 -5.10 0.64 -2.76
N PHE A 198 -3.88 0.27 -2.35
CA PHE A 198 -3.61 -0.34 -1.04
C PHE A 198 -2.63 0.42 -0.15
N MET A 199 -1.75 1.25 -0.70
CA MET A 199 -0.76 1.99 0.10
C MET A 199 -1.20 3.41 0.37
N ILE A 200 -1.46 4.19 -0.68
CA ILE A 200 -1.81 5.61 -0.55
C ILE A 200 -3.21 5.80 0.08
N THR A 201 -4.10 4.82 -0.09
CA THR A 201 -5.48 4.81 0.43
C THR A 201 -5.59 4.40 1.88
N ASP A 202 -4.51 3.92 2.51
CA ASP A 202 -4.54 3.43 3.89
C ASP A 202 -5.01 4.55 4.83
N PRO A 203 -6.24 4.43 5.38
CA PRO A 203 -6.83 5.51 6.15
C PRO A 203 -6.12 5.73 7.49
N VAL A 204 -5.29 4.79 7.93
CA VAL A 204 -4.50 4.90 9.15
C VAL A 204 -3.27 5.79 8.96
N THR A 205 -2.71 5.90 7.74
CA THR A 205 -1.45 6.62 7.49
C THR A 205 -1.61 7.89 6.67
N THR A 206 -2.74 8.05 5.97
CA THR A 206 -3.03 9.20 5.10
C THR A 206 -3.73 10.34 5.88
N PRO A 207 -3.66 11.63 5.47
CA PRO A 207 -4.32 12.73 6.18
C PRO A 207 -5.84 12.56 6.38
N ASN A 208 -6.37 12.99 7.52
CA ASN A 208 -7.77 12.74 7.90
C ASN A 208 -8.77 13.62 7.15
N HIS A 209 -8.42 14.87 6.88
CA HIS A 209 -9.31 15.81 6.20
C HIS A 209 -9.24 15.68 4.68
N LYS A 210 -10.39 15.74 3.98
CA LYS A 210 -10.48 15.57 2.52
C LYS A 210 -9.55 16.51 1.74
N ARG A 211 -9.56 17.81 2.07
CA ARG A 211 -8.66 18.79 1.40
C ARG A 211 -7.18 18.47 1.64
N GLY A 212 -6.82 18.03 2.85
CA GLY A 212 -5.46 17.62 3.16
C GLY A 212 -5.03 16.42 2.32
N ARG A 213 -5.91 15.43 2.12
CA ARG A 213 -5.65 14.28 1.24
C ARG A 213 -5.47 14.67 -0.22
N ILE A 214 -6.30 15.58 -0.73
CA ILE A 214 -6.20 16.04 -2.12
C ILE A 214 -4.82 16.67 -2.35
N ILE A 215 -4.43 17.64 -1.52
CA ILE A 215 -3.13 18.34 -1.64
C ILE A 215 -1.98 17.34 -1.51
N TRP A 216 -2.05 16.45 -0.52
CA TRP A 216 -1.03 15.45 -0.26
C TRP A 216 -0.87 14.45 -1.43
N SER A 217 -1.99 14.04 -2.06
CA SER A 217 -1.98 13.14 -3.22
C SER A 217 -1.40 13.81 -4.46
N ILE A 218 -1.74 15.09 -4.69
CA ILE A 218 -1.16 15.89 -5.77
C ILE A 218 0.35 16.03 -5.59
N LEU A 219 0.81 16.32 -4.36
CA LEU A 219 2.22 16.43 -4.03
C LEU A 219 2.98 15.13 -4.33
N ILE A 220 2.43 13.99 -3.91
CA ILE A 220 3.01 12.68 -4.21
C ILE A 220 3.08 12.45 -5.73
N ALA A 221 2.01 12.77 -6.47
CA ALA A 221 1.99 12.59 -7.93
C ALA A 221 3.03 13.46 -8.65
N LEU A 222 3.16 14.74 -8.26
CA LEU A 222 4.13 15.67 -8.84
C LEU A 222 5.57 15.21 -8.62
N ILE A 223 5.92 14.84 -7.39
CA ILE A 223 7.28 14.39 -7.06
C ILE A 223 7.55 13.03 -7.71
N SER A 224 6.56 12.12 -7.72
CA SER A 224 6.70 10.83 -8.39
C SER A 224 6.96 10.99 -9.89
N PHE A 225 6.19 11.87 -10.55
CA PHE A 225 6.37 12.20 -11.96
C PHE A 225 7.77 12.76 -12.22
N TYR A 226 8.24 13.68 -11.38
CA TYR A 226 9.57 14.26 -11.51
C TYR A 226 10.67 13.20 -11.36
N LEU A 227 10.62 12.41 -10.29
CA LEU A 227 11.61 11.38 -10.01
C LEU A 227 11.61 10.25 -11.05
N SER A 228 10.44 9.85 -11.57
CA SER A 228 10.37 8.79 -12.59
C SER A 228 10.89 9.25 -13.95
N ASN A 229 10.63 10.50 -14.35
CA ASN A 229 10.93 10.96 -15.71
C ASN A 229 12.29 11.66 -15.86
N TYR A 230 12.80 12.27 -14.80
CA TYR A 230 14.05 13.04 -14.83
C TYR A 230 15.19 12.38 -14.05
N HIS A 231 14.87 11.56 -13.04
CA HIS A 231 15.85 10.81 -12.24
C HIS A 231 15.78 9.29 -12.46
N PHE A 232 14.87 8.83 -13.31
CA PHE A 232 14.69 7.42 -13.67
C PHE A 232 14.55 6.47 -12.46
N ILE A 233 13.96 6.97 -11.37
CA ILE A 233 13.77 6.17 -10.16
C ILE A 233 12.63 5.17 -10.36
N ASN A 234 12.99 3.88 -10.38
CA ASN A 234 12.02 2.79 -10.42
C ASN A 234 11.19 2.75 -9.14
N GLY A 235 9.87 2.61 -9.28
CA GLY A 235 8.96 2.60 -8.14
C GLY A 235 8.87 3.95 -7.40
N ALA A 236 9.14 5.07 -8.08
CA ALA A 236 9.11 6.42 -7.49
C ALA A 236 7.94 6.68 -6.53
N PRO A 237 6.67 6.31 -6.80
CA PRO A 237 5.57 6.54 -5.86
C PRO A 237 5.77 5.94 -4.47
N ILE A 238 6.38 4.75 -4.39
CA ILE A 238 6.66 4.05 -3.12
C ILE A 238 7.70 4.84 -2.31
N TRP A 239 8.78 5.26 -2.96
CA TRP A 239 9.79 6.14 -2.37
C TRP A 239 9.22 7.46 -1.88
N VAL A 240 8.43 8.13 -2.73
CA VAL A 240 7.83 9.43 -2.41
C VAL A 240 6.89 9.33 -1.22
N LEU A 241 6.04 8.30 -1.18
CA LEU A 241 5.18 8.05 -0.03
C LEU A 241 5.98 7.83 1.25
N PHE A 242 7.11 7.12 1.19
CA PHE A 242 7.96 6.91 2.36
C PHE A 242 8.47 8.24 2.89
N PHE A 243 9.08 9.09 2.06
CA PHE A 243 9.64 10.36 2.53
C PHE A 243 8.60 11.41 2.92
N ILE A 244 7.39 11.36 2.35
CA ILE A 244 6.31 12.29 2.67
C ILE A 244 5.48 11.85 3.88
N ALA A 245 5.43 10.56 4.20
CA ALA A 245 4.63 10.02 5.31
C ALA A 245 4.87 10.71 6.68
N PRO A 246 6.11 11.08 7.07
CA PRO A 246 6.37 11.87 8.29
C PRO A 246 5.68 13.24 8.34
N LEU A 247 5.28 13.80 7.19
CA LEU A 247 4.57 15.07 7.11
C LEU A 247 3.06 14.91 7.34
N THR A 248 2.51 13.70 7.32
CA THR A 248 1.06 13.49 7.51
C THR A 248 0.52 14.09 8.83
N PRO A 249 1.18 13.98 9.99
CA PRO A 249 0.73 14.64 11.21
C PRO A 249 0.67 16.17 11.11
N LEU A 250 1.53 16.79 10.29
CA LEU A 250 1.48 18.23 10.01
C LEU A 250 0.21 18.56 9.20
N PHE A 251 -0.11 17.76 8.17
CA PHE A 251 -1.37 17.90 7.44
C PHE A 251 -2.59 17.72 8.36
N ASP A 252 -2.56 16.78 9.29
CA ASP A 252 -3.63 16.57 10.27
C ASP A 252 -3.76 17.74 11.27
N LYS A 253 -2.65 18.42 11.59
CA LYS A 253 -2.64 19.62 12.43
C LYS A 253 -3.23 20.84 11.71
N ILE A 254 -2.88 21.01 10.43
CA ILE A 254 -3.37 22.12 9.58
C ILE A 254 -4.84 21.92 9.22
N PHE A 255 -5.19 20.71 8.75
CA PHE A 255 -6.55 20.36 8.33
C PHE A 255 -7.18 19.41 9.35
N LYS A 256 -7.79 19.99 10.38
CA LYS A 256 -8.45 19.23 11.45
C LYS A 256 -9.62 18.40 10.92
N ALA A 257 -9.65 17.11 11.25
CA ALA A 257 -10.76 16.21 10.96
C ALA A 257 -10.77 15.04 11.95
N ALA A 258 -11.93 14.37 12.06
CA ALA A 258 -12.05 13.16 12.86
C ALA A 258 -11.08 12.07 12.37
N ARG A 259 -10.44 11.39 13.32
CA ARG A 259 -9.54 10.29 13.03
C ARG A 259 -10.34 9.09 12.51
N PHE A 260 -9.73 8.35 11.58
CA PHE A 260 -10.29 7.08 11.13
C PHE A 260 -10.13 5.98 12.18
N GLU A 261 -11.22 5.26 12.45
CA GLU A 261 -11.25 4.08 13.32
C GLU A 261 -11.93 2.92 12.60
N TRP A 262 -11.29 1.74 12.65
CA TRP A 262 -11.82 0.51 12.05
C TRP A 262 -13.09 0.00 12.77
N ILE A 263 -13.16 0.21 14.08
CA ILE A 263 -14.29 -0.14 14.92
C ILE A 263 -14.64 1.14 15.67
N LYS A 264 -15.81 1.74 15.40
CA LYS A 264 -16.29 2.85 16.20
C LYS A 264 -16.49 2.32 17.62
N THR A 265 -15.70 2.80 18.56
CA THR A 265 -16.00 2.56 19.97
C THR A 265 -17.21 3.41 20.29
N THR A 266 -18.40 2.81 20.41
CA THR A 266 -19.57 3.53 20.90
C THR A 266 -19.30 3.85 22.35
N VAL A 267 -18.72 5.02 22.60
CA VAL A 267 -18.69 5.57 23.95
C VAL A 267 -20.15 5.85 24.28
N MET A 268 -20.76 4.99 25.10
CA MET A 268 -22.02 5.32 25.75
C MET A 268 -21.74 6.59 26.55
N LYS A 269 -22.23 7.73 26.05
CA LYS A 269 -22.34 8.92 26.89
C LYS A 269 -23.28 8.54 28.03
N THR A 270 -22.72 8.24 29.19
CA THR A 270 -23.48 8.32 30.44
C THR A 270 -23.88 9.77 30.60
N SER A 271 -25.14 10.07 30.28
CA SER A 271 -25.79 11.29 30.73
C SER A 271 -25.88 11.21 32.24
N ASN A 272 -25.06 12.00 32.94
CA ASN A 272 -25.35 12.43 34.30
C ASN A 272 -26.17 13.70 34.23
#